data_AF-A0A7J6KYK9-F1
#
_entry.id   AF-A0A7J6KYK9-F1
#
_cell.length_a   1.000
_cell.length_b   1.000
_cell.length_c   1.000
_cell.angle_alpha   90.00
_cell.angle_beta   90.00
_cell.angle_gamma   90.00
#
_symmetry.space_group_name_H-M   'P 1'
#
loop_
_entity.id
_entity.type
_entity.pdbx_description
1 polymer ?
#
loop_
_entity_poly.entity_id
_entity_poly.type
_entity_poly.pdbx_seq_one_letter_code
_entity_poly.pdbx_strand_id
1 'polypeptide(L)'
;MVTPDGSPCPVDTPSRGAVNGNDDYNTFVNSLRDQSIGEHGRVSVPFDGSTRKLVYCDFTASGRSVSAIEEFITSTVCPTYANTHSLASATARQTMHYREEARDKVRQYFNCTTDDSVIFCGAGATGAINKFAEMMCRSRVFATDKSRKGLRRAVLIIDPVAHHSSVLPFRELALKYPLSRITRSRVVPGSFVKRFSGDKSADLEVELVTLPLDPVKGTASVDGLEEVLKKVMSFNRHHHDFA
;
A
#
# COMPACT_ATOMS: atom_id res chain seq x y z
N MET A 1 19.71 32.37 11.21
CA MET A 1 19.99 33.80 11.44
C MET A 1 21.47 34.02 11.16
N VAL A 2 21.86 35.10 10.50
CA VAL A 2 23.25 35.46 10.15
C VAL A 2 23.57 36.80 10.81
N THR A 3 24.79 37.00 11.30
CA THR A 3 25.22 38.27 11.89
C THR A 3 25.38 39.37 10.82
N PRO A 4 25.39 40.67 11.21
CA PRO A 4 25.44 41.79 10.27
C PRO A 4 26.70 41.87 9.38
N ASP A 5 27.75 41.14 9.72
CA ASP A 5 29.02 41.04 8.99
C ASP A 5 29.06 39.84 8.01
N GLY A 6 27.97 39.08 7.89
CA GLY A 6 27.85 37.96 6.95
C GLY A 6 28.60 36.69 7.37
N SER A 7 29.16 36.65 8.57
CA SER A 7 29.77 35.43 9.11
C SER A 7 28.69 34.47 9.67
N PRO A 8 28.87 33.14 9.53
CA PRO A 8 27.93 32.18 10.10
C PRO A 8 27.96 32.26 11.63
N CYS A 9 26.78 32.35 12.27
CA CYS A 9 26.68 32.30 13.73
C CYS A 9 27.40 31.06 14.28
N PRO A 10 28.22 31.17 15.35
CA PRO A 10 28.83 30.02 15.98
C PRO A 10 27.73 29.07 16.44
N VAL A 11 27.74 27.85 15.90
CA VAL A 11 26.90 26.77 16.40
C VAL A 11 27.65 26.22 17.61
N ASP A 12 27.15 26.48 18.81
CA ASP A 12 27.61 25.78 20.01
C ASP A 12 27.34 24.29 19.80
N THR A 13 28.37 23.55 19.38
CA THR A 13 28.36 22.09 19.45
C THR A 13 28.48 21.71 20.92
N PRO A 14 27.45 21.12 21.55
CA PRO A 14 27.60 20.62 22.90
C PRO A 14 28.68 19.53 22.89
N SER A 15 29.59 19.60 23.86
CA SER A 15 30.62 18.59 24.09
C SER A 15 29.97 17.20 24.11
N ARG A 16 30.37 16.33 23.18
CA ARG A 16 29.99 14.92 23.16
C ARG A 16 30.58 14.21 24.38
N GLY A 17 29.90 14.35 25.52
CA GLY A 17 29.94 13.33 26.57
C GLY A 17 29.45 12.02 25.99
N ALA A 18 29.98 10.89 26.48
CA ALA A 18 29.61 9.56 26.01
C ALA A 18 28.09 9.38 26.08
N VAL A 19 27.42 9.50 24.93
CA VAL A 19 25.98 9.31 24.80
C VAL A 19 25.73 7.82 24.92
N ASN A 20 25.14 7.42 26.03
CA ASN A 20 24.75 6.06 26.30
C ASN A 20 23.55 5.74 25.39
N GLY A 21 23.79 5.33 24.14
CA GLY A 21 22.76 5.24 23.10
C GLY A 21 21.52 4.39 23.43
N ASN A 22 21.61 3.56 24.48
CA ASN A 22 20.49 2.79 25.01
C ASN A 22 19.53 3.62 25.89
N ASP A 23 20.04 4.63 26.61
CA ASP A 23 19.23 5.50 27.46
C ASP A 23 18.41 6.50 26.61
N ASP A 24 19.00 7.00 25.53
CA ASP A 24 18.33 7.89 24.57
C ASP A 24 17.19 7.20 23.83
N TYR A 25 17.41 5.96 23.37
CA TYR A 25 16.37 5.17 22.70
C TYR A 25 15.18 4.91 23.63
N ASN A 26 15.45 4.46 24.86
CA ASN A 26 14.38 4.19 25.83
C ASN A 26 13.62 5.46 26.20
N THR A 27 14.33 6.58 26.34
CA THR A 27 13.72 7.90 26.59
C THR A 27 12.79 8.29 25.44
N PHE A 28 13.24 8.13 24.20
CA PHE A 28 12.42 8.40 23.01
C PHE A 28 11.18 7.51 22.94
N VAL A 29 11.33 6.20 23.09
CA VAL A 29 10.21 5.24 23.06
C VAL A 29 9.19 5.53 24.17
N ASN A 30 9.66 5.84 25.38
CA ASN A 30 8.78 6.20 26.49
C ASN A 30 8.02 7.50 26.18
N SER A 31 8.70 8.50 25.58
CA SER A 31 8.04 9.75 25.18
C SER A 31 6.93 9.53 24.14
N LEU A 32 7.10 8.58 23.21
CA LEU A 32 6.06 8.23 22.24
C LEU A 32 4.90 7.50 22.91
N ARG A 33 5.20 6.62 23.87
CA ARG A 33 4.18 5.90 24.64
C ARG A 33 3.30 6.87 25.44
N ASP A 34 3.92 7.86 26.08
CA ASP A 34 3.21 8.88 26.86
C ASP A 34 2.34 9.79 25.99
N GLN A 35 2.71 9.99 24.72
CA GLN A 35 1.90 10.72 23.74
C GLN A 35 0.76 9.88 23.14
N SER A 36 0.74 8.56 23.32
CA SER A 36 -0.34 7.72 22.79
C SER A 36 -1.64 8.04 23.52
N ILE A 37 -2.63 8.54 22.79
CA ILE A 37 -3.94 8.88 23.36
C ILE A 37 -4.61 7.60 23.88
N GLY A 38 -5.02 7.63 25.15
CA GLY A 38 -5.66 6.50 25.83
C GLY A 38 -4.71 5.46 26.43
N GLU A 39 -3.38 5.69 26.47
CA GLU A 39 -2.42 4.78 27.12
C GLU A 39 -2.74 4.49 28.60
N HIS A 40 -3.18 5.50 29.34
CA HIS A 40 -3.56 5.35 30.74
C HIS A 40 -5.06 5.05 30.94
N GLY A 41 -5.77 4.77 29.84
CA GLY A 41 -7.17 4.40 29.86
C GLY A 41 -7.41 3.17 30.75
N ARG A 42 -8.57 3.15 31.39
CA ARG A 42 -9.01 1.99 32.18
C ARG A 42 -10.37 1.54 31.69
N VAL A 43 -10.62 0.24 31.76
CA VAL A 43 -11.89 -0.36 31.35
C VAL A 43 -12.52 -1.09 32.52
N SER A 44 -13.85 -1.02 32.61
CA SER A 44 -14.62 -1.81 33.58
C SER A 44 -14.66 -3.26 33.14
N VAL A 45 -14.47 -4.16 34.10
CA VAL A 45 -14.51 -5.60 33.89
C VAL A 45 -15.91 -6.09 34.20
N PRO A 46 -16.64 -6.65 33.21
CA PRO A 46 -18.05 -7.01 33.39
C PRO A 46 -18.32 -8.04 34.50
N PHE A 47 -17.33 -8.88 34.81
CA PHE A 47 -17.53 -10.04 35.69
C PHE A 47 -17.42 -9.71 37.18
N ASP A 48 -16.53 -8.80 37.56
CA ASP A 48 -16.24 -8.47 38.97
C ASP A 48 -16.47 -6.98 39.31
N GLY A 49 -16.92 -6.17 38.33
CA GLY A 49 -17.13 -4.74 38.48
C GLY A 49 -15.83 -3.94 38.74
N SER A 50 -14.67 -4.60 38.67
CA SER A 50 -13.37 -3.95 38.87
C SER A 50 -13.02 -3.09 37.66
N THR A 51 -12.17 -2.09 37.87
CA THR A 51 -11.60 -1.30 36.78
C THR A 51 -10.13 -1.68 36.59
N ARG A 52 -9.72 -2.06 35.37
CA ARG A 52 -8.35 -2.49 35.06
C ARG A 52 -7.70 -1.61 33.98
N LYS A 53 -6.37 -1.55 33.96
CA LYS A 53 -5.62 -0.82 32.91
C LYS A 53 -5.95 -1.44 31.55
N LEU A 54 -6.26 -0.60 30.56
CA LEU A 54 -6.43 -1.02 29.18
C LEU A 54 -5.06 -1.32 28.58
N VAL A 55 -4.82 -2.56 28.17
CA VAL A 55 -3.64 -2.96 27.41
C VAL A 55 -4.07 -3.11 25.95
N TYR A 56 -3.53 -2.28 25.07
CA TYR A 56 -3.88 -2.29 23.65
C TYR A 56 -2.93 -3.21 22.89
N CYS A 57 -3.45 -4.35 22.46
CA CYS A 57 -2.70 -5.38 21.73
C CYS A 57 -3.14 -5.50 20.26
N ASP A 58 -3.74 -4.44 19.70
CA ASP A 58 -4.37 -4.45 18.36
C ASP A 58 -3.68 -3.48 17.38
N PHE A 59 -2.42 -3.13 17.67
CA PHE A 59 -1.59 -2.26 16.80
C PHE A 59 -1.39 -2.80 15.39
N THR A 60 -1.54 -4.12 15.20
CA THR A 60 -1.49 -4.77 13.88
C THR A 60 -2.71 -4.46 13.02
N ALA A 61 -3.88 -4.23 13.64
CA ALA A 61 -5.10 -3.84 12.94
C ALA A 61 -5.18 -2.33 12.74
N SER A 62 -4.88 -1.54 13.79
CA SER A 62 -4.87 -0.09 13.71
C SER A 62 -3.90 0.53 14.72
N GLY A 63 -3.21 1.59 14.31
CA GLY A 63 -2.48 2.45 15.23
C GLY A 63 -3.43 3.25 16.14
N ARG A 64 -2.91 3.70 17.28
CA ARG A 64 -3.56 4.72 18.12
C ARG A 64 -3.15 6.11 17.68
N SER A 65 -4.03 7.09 17.88
CA SER A 65 -3.70 8.51 17.74
C SER A 65 -2.59 8.91 18.72
N VAL A 66 -1.72 9.82 18.27
CA VAL A 66 -0.60 10.35 19.03
C VAL A 66 -0.81 11.85 19.19
N SER A 67 -0.76 12.35 20.43
CA SER A 67 -1.11 13.74 20.76
C SER A 67 -0.38 14.77 19.89
N ALA A 68 0.91 14.59 19.62
CA ALA A 68 1.67 15.54 18.79
C ALA A 68 1.13 15.65 17.35
N ILE A 69 0.65 14.56 16.76
CA ILE A 69 0.07 14.57 15.40
C ILE A 69 -1.28 15.30 15.43
N GLU A 70 -2.13 14.97 16.40
CA GLU A 70 -3.45 15.58 16.53
C GLU A 70 -3.35 17.08 16.83
N GLU A 71 -2.39 17.48 17.68
CA GLU A 71 -2.10 18.87 17.99
C GLU A 71 -1.58 19.61 16.75
N PHE A 72 -0.67 19.02 15.97
CA PHE A 72 -0.19 19.63 14.73
C PHE A 72 -1.33 19.84 13.72
N ILE A 73 -2.18 18.83 13.53
CA ILE A 73 -3.32 18.94 12.62
C ILE A 73 -4.24 20.08 13.07
N THR A 74 -4.64 20.09 14.34
CA THR A 74 -5.61 21.04 14.87
C THR A 74 -5.07 22.47 14.97
N SER A 75 -3.82 22.65 15.42
CA SER A 75 -3.23 23.97 15.67
C SER A 75 -2.57 24.60 14.45
N THR A 76 -2.06 23.79 13.51
CA THR A 76 -1.21 24.28 12.40
C THR A 76 -1.88 24.09 11.05
N VAL A 77 -2.46 22.92 10.80
CA VAL A 77 -3.08 22.60 9.49
C VAL A 77 -4.47 23.21 9.38
N CYS A 78 -5.37 22.90 10.32
CA CYS A 78 -6.77 23.31 10.27
C CYS A 78 -7.01 24.82 10.14
N PRO A 79 -6.27 25.72 10.81
CA PRO A 79 -6.51 27.17 10.70
C PRO A 79 -6.30 27.75 9.31
N THR A 80 -5.46 27.09 8.48
CA THR A 80 -5.14 27.53 7.12
C THR A 80 -5.67 26.59 6.04
N TYR A 81 -6.46 25.58 6.44
CA TYR A 81 -7.01 24.61 5.52
C TYR A 81 -7.95 25.26 4.52
N ALA A 82 -7.70 24.99 3.24
CA ALA A 82 -8.60 25.33 2.16
C ALA A 82 -8.51 24.29 1.04
N ASN A 83 -9.57 24.21 0.25
CA ASN A 83 -9.58 23.34 -0.90
C ASN A 83 -8.47 23.74 -1.90
N THR A 84 -7.84 22.75 -2.52
CA THR A 84 -6.61 22.90 -3.34
C THR A 84 -6.90 23.17 -4.82
N HIS A 85 -8.16 23.27 -5.24
CA HIS A 85 -8.54 23.47 -6.64
C HIS A 85 -8.20 24.84 -7.23
N SER A 86 -7.69 25.79 -6.43
CA SER A 86 -7.24 27.11 -6.88
C SER A 86 -6.07 27.58 -6.04
N LEU A 87 -5.07 28.23 -6.65
CA LEU A 87 -3.94 28.85 -5.93
C LEU A 87 -4.18 30.33 -5.58
N ALA A 88 -5.41 30.81 -5.75
CA ALA A 88 -5.76 32.22 -5.61
C ALA A 88 -5.59 32.75 -4.16
N SER A 89 -5.95 31.96 -3.15
CA SER A 89 -5.83 32.37 -1.74
C SER A 89 -4.54 31.89 -1.09
N ALA A 90 -4.11 32.59 -0.04
CA ALA A 90 -2.98 32.17 0.78
C ALA A 90 -3.22 30.78 1.42
N THR A 91 -4.43 30.52 1.91
CA THR A 91 -4.82 29.24 2.54
C THR A 91 -4.78 28.06 1.56
N ALA A 92 -5.20 28.26 0.31
CA ALA A 92 -5.17 27.20 -0.69
C ALA A 92 -3.74 26.88 -1.14
N ARG A 93 -2.88 27.91 -1.27
CA ARG A 93 -1.43 27.70 -1.49
C ARG A 93 -0.78 26.95 -0.33
N GLN A 94 -1.12 27.30 0.92
CA GLN A 94 -0.59 26.63 2.10
C GLN A 94 -1.01 25.16 2.16
N THR A 95 -2.28 24.85 1.90
CA THR A 95 -2.76 23.47 1.90
C THR A 95 -2.11 22.63 0.79
N MET A 96 -1.85 23.22 -0.38
CA MET A 96 -1.06 22.58 -1.43
C MET A 96 0.37 22.31 -1.00
N HIS A 97 1.00 23.24 -0.29
CA HIS A 97 2.36 23.05 0.24
C HIS A 97 2.43 21.88 1.22
N TYR A 98 1.51 21.79 2.18
CA TYR A 98 1.44 20.64 3.10
C TYR A 98 1.31 19.31 2.35
N ARG A 99 0.50 19.26 1.30
CA ARG A 99 0.30 18.04 0.51
C ARG A 99 1.57 17.61 -0.23
N GLU A 100 2.30 18.54 -0.82
CA GLU A 100 3.54 18.22 -1.54
C GLU A 100 4.69 17.92 -0.58
N GLU A 101 4.80 18.62 0.56
CA GLU A 101 5.77 18.27 1.60
C GLU A 101 5.50 16.86 2.15
N ALA A 102 4.24 16.52 2.44
CA ALA A 102 3.87 15.16 2.87
C ALA A 102 4.25 14.11 1.81
N ARG A 103 4.08 14.43 0.52
CA ARG A 103 4.49 13.53 -0.57
C ARG A 103 6.00 13.33 -0.61
N ASP A 104 6.77 14.39 -0.39
CA ASP A 104 8.23 14.31 -0.38
C ASP A 104 8.75 13.55 0.84
N LYS A 105 8.12 13.70 2.01
CA LYS A 105 8.41 12.86 3.18
C LYS A 105 8.15 11.38 2.91
N VAL A 106 7.06 11.04 2.23
CA VAL A 106 6.76 9.66 1.82
C VAL A 106 7.81 9.14 0.84
N ARG A 107 8.21 9.96 -0.16
CA ARG A 107 9.31 9.58 -1.08
C ARG A 107 10.60 9.27 -0.36
N GLN A 108 11.00 10.14 0.56
CA GLN A 108 12.20 9.95 1.37
C GLN A 108 12.12 8.68 2.21
N TYR A 109 10.98 8.45 2.87
CA TYR A 109 10.78 7.28 3.73
C TYR A 109 10.91 5.95 2.97
N PHE A 110 10.39 5.88 1.74
CA PHE A 110 10.47 4.68 0.90
C PHE A 110 11.69 4.66 -0.04
N ASN A 111 12.63 5.60 0.10
CA ASN A 111 13.80 5.75 -0.79
C ASN A 111 13.42 5.79 -2.28
N CYS A 112 12.33 6.48 -2.62
CA CYS A 112 11.88 6.65 -4.00
C CYS A 112 12.89 7.47 -4.82
N THR A 113 13.01 7.11 -6.10
CA THR A 113 13.84 7.78 -7.11
C THR A 113 13.00 8.67 -8.01
N THR A 114 13.64 9.30 -9.02
CA THR A 114 12.94 10.07 -10.06
C THR A 114 12.03 9.21 -10.94
N ASP A 115 12.25 7.89 -10.95
CA ASP A 115 11.44 6.94 -11.72
C ASP A 115 10.16 6.51 -10.97
N ASP A 116 10.03 6.90 -9.70
CA ASP A 116 8.93 6.52 -8.83
C ASP A 116 7.86 7.61 -8.69
N SER A 117 6.60 7.20 -8.75
CA SER A 117 5.44 8.08 -8.54
C SER A 117 4.73 7.77 -7.22
N VAL A 118 4.59 8.78 -6.35
CA VAL A 118 3.80 8.67 -5.11
C VAL A 118 2.40 9.20 -5.34
N ILE A 119 1.40 8.31 -5.23
CA ILE A 119 -0.02 8.63 -5.45
C ILE A 119 -0.79 8.36 -4.16
N PHE A 120 -1.48 9.38 -3.65
CA PHE A 120 -2.37 9.22 -2.50
C PHE A 120 -3.71 8.63 -2.95
N CYS A 121 -4.00 7.40 -2.53
CA CYS A 121 -5.12 6.58 -3.02
C CYS A 121 -6.32 6.49 -2.07
N GLY A 122 -6.50 7.47 -1.18
CA GLY A 122 -7.59 7.49 -0.21
C GLY A 122 -7.32 6.61 1.01
N ALA A 123 -8.34 5.84 1.44
CA ALA A 123 -8.30 5.11 2.71
C ALA A 123 -7.60 3.74 2.59
N GLY A 124 -6.44 3.64 3.25
CA GLY A 124 -5.73 2.38 3.49
C GLY A 124 -5.18 1.68 2.24
N ALA A 125 -4.58 0.51 2.45
CA ALA A 125 -4.00 -0.31 1.38
C ALA A 125 -5.05 -0.78 0.36
N THR A 126 -6.29 -1.02 0.78
CA THR A 126 -7.39 -1.41 -0.10
C THR A 126 -7.64 -0.35 -1.19
N GLY A 127 -7.66 0.94 -0.84
CA GLY A 127 -7.81 2.02 -1.81
C GLY A 127 -6.67 2.04 -2.83
N ALA A 128 -5.43 1.82 -2.38
CA ALA A 128 -4.26 1.75 -3.25
C ALA A 128 -4.32 0.57 -4.23
N ILE A 129 -4.71 -0.62 -3.77
CA ILE A 129 -4.80 -1.83 -4.61
C ILE A 129 -5.91 -1.68 -5.65
N ASN A 130 -7.06 -1.13 -5.27
CA ASN A 130 -8.13 -0.82 -6.22
C ASN A 130 -7.68 0.20 -7.27
N LYS A 131 -6.96 1.25 -6.86
CA LYS A 131 -6.43 2.25 -7.79
C LYS A 131 -5.42 1.64 -8.76
N PHE A 132 -4.54 0.78 -8.26
CA PHE A 132 -3.59 0.04 -9.07
C PHE A 132 -4.28 -0.86 -10.09
N ALA A 133 -5.30 -1.63 -9.67
CA ALA A 133 -6.07 -2.46 -10.58
C ALA A 133 -6.77 -1.62 -11.67
N GLU A 134 -7.35 -0.47 -11.32
CA GLU A 134 -7.95 0.47 -12.29
C GLU A 134 -6.92 0.97 -13.31
N MET A 135 -5.75 1.41 -12.83
CA MET A 135 -4.66 1.87 -13.69
C MET A 135 -4.16 0.77 -14.63
N MET A 136 -3.99 -0.45 -14.12
CA MET A 136 -3.60 -1.61 -14.93
C MET A 136 -4.61 -1.89 -16.04
N CYS A 137 -5.90 -1.90 -15.72
CA CYS A 137 -6.97 -2.15 -16.68
C CYS A 137 -7.03 -1.09 -17.79
N ARG A 138 -6.70 0.17 -17.47
CA ARG A 138 -6.74 1.29 -18.43
C ARG A 138 -5.42 1.50 -19.16
N SER A 139 -4.32 1.01 -18.61
CA SER A 139 -2.96 1.22 -19.13
C SER A 139 -2.70 0.37 -20.37
N ARG A 140 -2.27 1.03 -21.45
CA ARG A 140 -1.76 0.38 -22.66
C ARG A 140 -0.28 0.01 -22.58
N VAL A 141 0.40 0.28 -21.45
CA VAL A 141 1.80 -0.16 -21.25
C VAL A 141 1.92 -1.69 -21.32
N PHE A 142 0.85 -2.41 -21.01
CA PHE A 142 0.76 -3.87 -21.15
C PHE A 142 0.35 -4.34 -22.56
N ALA A 143 0.09 -3.42 -23.50
CA ALA A 143 -0.14 -3.77 -24.90
C ALA A 143 1.22 -3.86 -25.61
N THR A 144 1.53 -5.03 -26.14
CA THR A 144 2.69 -5.21 -27.01
C THR A 144 2.29 -4.94 -28.47
N ASP A 145 3.20 -4.41 -29.30
CA ASP A 145 2.95 -4.18 -30.74
C ASP A 145 2.57 -5.45 -31.51
N LYS A 146 2.89 -6.62 -30.93
CA LYS A 146 2.59 -7.96 -31.46
C LYS A 146 1.27 -8.55 -30.93
N SER A 147 0.53 -7.82 -30.10
CA SER A 147 -0.81 -8.21 -29.64
C SER A 147 -1.75 -8.34 -30.83
N ARG A 148 -2.49 -9.46 -30.92
CA ARG A 148 -3.61 -9.61 -31.87
C ARG A 148 -4.57 -8.44 -31.66
N LYS A 149 -4.61 -7.48 -32.59
CA LYS A 149 -5.47 -6.27 -32.59
C LYS A 149 -5.95 -5.86 -31.19
N GLY A 150 -5.03 -5.36 -30.36
CA GLY A 150 -5.37 -4.68 -29.10
C GLY A 150 -5.66 -5.57 -27.89
N LEU A 151 -5.67 -6.91 -28.01
CA LEU A 151 -5.92 -7.80 -26.87
C LEU A 151 -4.70 -7.87 -25.92
N ARG A 152 -4.84 -7.33 -24.72
CA ARG A 152 -3.88 -7.36 -23.61
C ARG A 152 -4.09 -8.60 -22.75
N ARG A 153 -3.01 -9.16 -22.22
CA ARG A 153 -3.06 -10.30 -21.29
C ARG A 153 -2.25 -9.99 -20.05
N ALA A 154 -2.79 -10.28 -18.88
CA ALA A 154 -2.11 -10.16 -17.61
C ALA A 154 -2.15 -11.48 -16.84
N VAL A 155 -1.02 -11.91 -16.29
CA VAL A 155 -0.95 -13.04 -15.35
C VAL A 155 -0.68 -12.45 -13.98
N LEU A 156 -1.63 -12.65 -13.06
CA LEU A 156 -1.57 -12.17 -11.70
C LEU A 156 -1.14 -13.33 -10.79
N ILE A 157 0.08 -13.24 -10.29
CA ILE A 157 0.66 -14.23 -9.37
C ILE A 157 0.43 -13.73 -7.94
N ILE A 158 -0.26 -14.52 -7.12
CA ILE A 158 -0.67 -14.12 -5.78
C ILE A 158 -0.11 -15.08 -4.73
N ASP A 159 0.34 -14.51 -3.62
CA ASP A 159 0.75 -15.26 -2.42
C ASP A 159 -0.47 -15.97 -1.77
N PRO A 160 -0.36 -17.26 -1.41
CA PRO A 160 -1.46 -18.03 -0.82
C PRO A 160 -2.00 -17.48 0.51
N VAL A 161 -1.20 -16.72 1.25
CA VAL A 161 -1.56 -16.13 2.55
C VAL A 161 -1.77 -14.61 2.47
N ALA A 162 -1.86 -14.05 1.26
CA ALA A 162 -2.14 -12.64 1.07
C ALA A 162 -3.47 -12.22 1.72
N HIS A 163 -3.46 -11.05 2.35
CA HIS A 163 -4.66 -10.46 2.94
C HIS A 163 -5.76 -10.28 1.88
N HIS A 164 -7.03 -10.49 2.25
CA HIS A 164 -8.15 -10.48 1.31
C HIS A 164 -8.30 -9.15 0.54
N SER A 165 -7.93 -8.01 1.13
CA SER A 165 -7.88 -6.71 0.41
C SER A 165 -6.93 -6.71 -0.78
N SER A 166 -5.94 -7.61 -0.79
CA SER A 166 -4.95 -7.79 -1.85
C SER A 166 -5.30 -8.92 -2.81
N VAL A 167 -6.33 -9.71 -2.54
CA VAL A 167 -6.71 -10.88 -3.37
C VAL A 167 -8.05 -10.66 -4.07
N LEU A 168 -9.06 -10.16 -3.35
CA LEU A 168 -10.42 -10.04 -3.87
C LEU A 168 -10.52 -9.15 -5.12
N PRO A 169 -9.89 -7.96 -5.19
CA PRO A 169 -9.97 -7.12 -6.39
C PRO A 169 -9.47 -7.84 -7.65
N PHE A 170 -8.38 -8.60 -7.54
CA PHE A 170 -7.80 -9.35 -8.66
C PHE A 170 -8.60 -10.61 -9.01
N ARG A 171 -9.22 -11.25 -8.02
CA ARG A 171 -10.13 -12.39 -8.26
C ARG A 171 -11.38 -11.96 -9.02
N GLU A 172 -11.96 -10.83 -8.64
CA GLU A 172 -13.08 -10.22 -9.39
C GLU A 172 -12.66 -9.85 -10.81
N LEU A 173 -11.45 -9.32 -10.97
CA LEU A 173 -10.90 -8.97 -12.27
C LEU A 173 -10.74 -10.20 -13.19
N ALA A 174 -10.21 -11.31 -12.67
CA ALA A 174 -10.05 -12.56 -13.42
C ALA A 174 -11.40 -13.19 -13.82
N LEU A 175 -12.45 -13.01 -13.01
CA LEU A 175 -13.81 -13.44 -13.36
C LEU A 175 -14.44 -12.55 -14.44
N LYS A 176 -14.15 -11.25 -14.42
CA LYS A 176 -14.67 -10.29 -15.40
C LYS A 176 -13.99 -10.42 -16.77
N TYR A 177 -12.69 -10.73 -16.77
CA TYR A 177 -11.84 -10.80 -17.96
C TYR A 177 -11.15 -12.18 -18.06
N PRO A 178 -11.88 -13.30 -18.17
CA PRO A 178 -11.27 -14.63 -18.13
C PRO A 178 -10.46 -14.95 -19.40
N LEU A 179 -9.40 -15.75 -19.27
CA LEU A 179 -8.69 -16.32 -20.42
C LEU A 179 -9.64 -17.15 -21.30
N SER A 180 -9.68 -16.83 -22.59
CA SER A 180 -10.55 -17.48 -23.60
C SER A 180 -10.34 -19.00 -23.74
N ARG A 181 -9.24 -19.56 -23.21
CA ARG A 181 -8.94 -21.02 -23.23
C ARG A 181 -9.51 -21.82 -22.05
N ILE A 182 -9.99 -21.19 -20.98
CA ILE A 182 -10.45 -21.90 -19.77
C ILE A 182 -11.90 -22.43 -19.88
N THR A 183 -12.65 -22.08 -20.93
CA THR A 183 -14.03 -22.57 -21.15
C THR A 183 -14.15 -24.04 -21.60
N ARG A 184 -13.10 -24.85 -21.51
CA ARG A 184 -13.16 -26.31 -21.76
C ARG A 184 -12.76 -27.19 -20.55
N SER A 185 -12.82 -26.68 -19.32
CA SER A 185 -12.69 -27.57 -18.15
C SER A 185 -14.02 -28.25 -17.80
N ARG A 186 -13.96 -29.57 -17.57
CA ARG A 186 -15.09 -30.49 -17.33
C ARG A 186 -16.01 -29.98 -16.21
N VAL A 187 -17.30 -29.89 -16.50
CA VAL A 187 -18.35 -29.67 -15.50
C VAL A 187 -18.38 -30.86 -14.55
N VAL A 188 -18.18 -30.63 -13.25
CA VAL A 188 -18.55 -31.60 -12.20
C VAL A 188 -20.05 -31.43 -11.94
N PRO A 189 -20.89 -32.45 -12.11
CA PRO A 189 -22.33 -32.35 -11.84
C PRO A 189 -22.56 -31.96 -10.37
N GLY A 190 -23.26 -30.86 -10.11
CA GLY A 190 -23.65 -30.42 -8.77
C GLY A 190 -22.95 -29.17 -8.21
N SER A 191 -21.94 -28.61 -8.90
CA SER A 191 -21.34 -27.35 -8.45
C SER A 191 -22.11 -26.13 -8.97
N PHE A 192 -22.66 -25.30 -8.08
CA PHE A 192 -23.22 -23.98 -8.38
C PHE A 192 -22.12 -22.94 -8.70
N VAL A 193 -21.24 -23.23 -9.66
CA VAL A 193 -20.29 -22.24 -10.17
C VAL A 193 -21.01 -21.42 -11.24
N LYS A 194 -21.42 -20.20 -10.87
CA LYS A 194 -22.01 -19.23 -11.80
C LYS A 194 -21.04 -19.03 -12.97
N ARG A 195 -21.42 -19.46 -14.18
CA ARG A 195 -20.64 -19.23 -15.41
C ARG A 195 -20.62 -17.74 -15.68
N PHE A 196 -19.50 -17.08 -15.40
CA PHE A 196 -19.26 -15.72 -15.87
C PHE A 196 -18.84 -15.81 -17.33
N SER A 197 -19.65 -15.26 -18.22
CA SER A 197 -19.38 -15.25 -19.67
C SER A 197 -18.29 -14.26 -20.08
N GLY A 198 -17.66 -13.57 -19.13
CA GLY A 198 -16.69 -12.50 -19.35
C GLY A 198 -17.27 -11.30 -20.11
N ASP A 199 -16.59 -10.16 -20.05
CA ASP A 199 -16.86 -9.07 -20.99
C ASP A 199 -16.19 -9.39 -22.33
N LYS A 200 -16.97 -9.86 -23.30
CA LYS A 200 -16.47 -10.23 -24.64
C LYS A 200 -16.02 -9.05 -25.50
N SER A 201 -16.36 -7.82 -25.09
CA SER A 201 -15.92 -6.60 -25.77
C SER A 201 -14.60 -6.06 -25.23
N ALA A 202 -14.12 -6.62 -24.13
CA ALA A 202 -12.91 -6.18 -23.47
C ALA A 202 -11.66 -6.56 -24.25
N ASP A 203 -10.70 -5.64 -24.26
CA ASP A 203 -9.37 -5.79 -24.83
C ASP A 203 -8.38 -6.36 -23.80
N LEU A 204 -8.86 -7.02 -22.75
CA LEU A 204 -8.06 -7.54 -21.65
C LEU A 204 -8.49 -8.96 -21.29
N GLU A 205 -7.52 -9.86 -21.12
CA GLU A 205 -7.69 -11.16 -20.47
C GLU A 205 -6.75 -11.25 -19.26
N VAL A 206 -7.23 -11.87 -18.19
CA VAL A 206 -6.53 -11.99 -16.91
C VAL A 206 -6.54 -13.45 -16.48
N GLU A 207 -5.36 -13.94 -16.12
CA GLU A 207 -5.17 -15.20 -15.42
C GLU A 207 -4.78 -14.92 -13.98
N LEU A 208 -5.40 -15.64 -13.04
CA LEU A 208 -5.04 -15.59 -11.64
C LEU A 208 -4.37 -16.90 -11.25
N VAL A 209 -3.15 -16.82 -10.72
CA VAL A 209 -2.39 -17.97 -10.24
C VAL A 209 -2.05 -17.76 -8.78
N THR A 210 -2.62 -18.57 -7.90
CA THR A 210 -2.21 -18.62 -6.50
C THR A 210 -1.03 -19.57 -6.36
N LEU A 211 0.07 -19.09 -5.77
CA LEU A 211 1.26 -19.91 -5.54
C LEU A 211 0.97 -21.00 -4.50
N PRO A 212 1.61 -22.18 -4.60
CA PRO A 212 1.53 -23.18 -3.54
C PRO A 212 2.23 -22.69 -2.27
N LEU A 213 1.79 -23.20 -1.13
CA LEU A 213 2.42 -22.94 0.16
C LEU A 213 3.69 -23.78 0.31
N ASP A 214 4.77 -23.17 0.79
CA ASP A 214 5.94 -23.88 1.28
C ASP A 214 5.56 -24.65 2.57
N PRO A 215 5.67 -25.99 2.60
CA PRO A 215 5.21 -26.80 3.72
C PRO A 215 6.05 -26.61 5.00
N VAL A 216 7.26 -26.05 4.88
CA VAL A 216 8.16 -25.80 6.01
C VAL A 216 8.01 -24.36 6.50
N LYS A 217 7.99 -23.39 5.59
CA LYS A 217 7.99 -21.96 5.95
C LYS A 217 6.59 -21.39 6.17
N GLY A 218 5.55 -22.01 5.61
CA GLY A 218 4.19 -21.46 5.65
C GLY A 218 4.03 -20.17 4.82
N THR A 219 4.93 -19.92 3.87
CA THR A 219 4.91 -18.77 2.95
C THR A 219 4.68 -19.22 1.51
N ALA A 220 4.58 -18.31 0.54
CA ALA A 220 4.63 -18.68 -0.88
C ALA A 220 5.88 -19.51 -1.20
N SER A 221 5.69 -20.60 -1.97
CA SER A 221 6.78 -21.45 -2.45
C SER A 221 7.59 -20.76 -3.55
N VAL A 222 8.90 -20.69 -3.35
CA VAL A 222 9.85 -20.17 -4.35
C VAL A 222 9.88 -21.08 -5.58
N ASP A 223 9.92 -22.40 -5.39
CA ASP A 223 9.88 -23.38 -6.49
C ASP A 223 8.59 -23.24 -7.30
N GLY A 224 7.45 -23.06 -6.61
CA GLY A 224 6.18 -22.79 -7.26
C GLY A 224 6.19 -21.50 -8.07
N LEU A 225 6.81 -20.43 -7.56
CA LEU A 225 6.98 -19.18 -8.31
C LEU A 225 7.83 -19.39 -9.56
N GLU A 226 8.96 -20.10 -9.46
CA GLU A 226 9.81 -20.40 -10.62
C GLU A 226 9.07 -21.19 -11.70
N GLU A 227 8.29 -22.21 -11.32
CA GLU A 227 7.50 -22.99 -12.26
C GLU A 227 6.46 -22.13 -13.00
N VAL A 228 5.78 -21.24 -12.28
CA VAL A 228 4.81 -20.31 -12.88
C VAL A 228 5.52 -19.36 -13.83
N LEU A 229 6.65 -18.78 -13.44
CA LEU A 229 7.45 -17.90 -14.32
C LEU A 229 7.95 -18.63 -15.57
N LYS A 230 8.41 -19.88 -15.46
CA LYS A 230 8.80 -20.72 -16.60
C LYS A 230 7.63 -20.93 -17.57
N LYS A 231 6.42 -21.18 -17.06
CA LYS A 231 5.19 -21.30 -17.88
C LYS A 231 4.85 -20.00 -18.60
N VAL A 232 4.90 -18.86 -17.90
CA VAL A 232 4.65 -17.53 -18.48
C VAL A 232 5.70 -17.20 -19.57
N MET A 233 6.98 -17.45 -19.31
CA MET A 233 8.05 -17.25 -20.30
C MET A 233 7.90 -18.16 -21.53
N SER A 234 7.53 -19.42 -21.33
CA SER A 234 7.26 -20.36 -22.43
C SER A 234 6.09 -19.89 -23.28
N PHE A 235 4.99 -19.47 -22.65
CA PHE A 235 3.82 -18.92 -23.34
C PHE A 235 4.18 -17.68 -24.16
N ASN A 236 4.96 -16.75 -23.58
CA ASN A 236 5.40 -15.56 -24.28
C ASN A 236 6.28 -15.92 -25.49
N ARG A 237 7.26 -16.84 -25.36
CA ARG A 237 8.11 -17.28 -26.49
C ARG A 237 7.32 -17.88 -27.64
N HIS A 238 6.44 -18.85 -27.37
CA HIS A 238 5.64 -19.48 -28.43
C HIS A 238 4.66 -18.51 -29.11
N HIS A 239 4.22 -17.44 -28.43
CA HIS A 239 3.42 -16.39 -29.04
C HIS A 239 4.24 -15.28 -29.71
N HIS A 240 5.57 -15.30 -29.59
CA HIS A 240 6.47 -14.51 -30.41
C HIS A 240 6.91 -15.25 -31.69
N ASP A 241 6.74 -16.58 -31.76
CA ASP A 241 7.23 -17.45 -32.84
C ASP A 241 6.18 -17.78 -33.93
N PHE A 242 4.97 -17.22 -33.88
CA PHE A 242 3.98 -17.30 -34.98
C PHE A 242 3.99 -16.02 -35.84
N ALA A 243 5.19 -15.59 -36.23
CA ALA A 243 5.41 -14.61 -37.30
C ALA A 243 5.61 -15.31 -38.63
#